data_AF-A0A7S1V0A3-F1
#
_entry.id   AF-A0A7S1V0A3-F1
#
_cell.length_a   1.000
_cell.length_b   1.000
_cell.length_c   1.000
_cell.angle_alpha   90.00
_cell.angle_beta   90.00
_cell.angle_gamma   90.00
#
_symmetry.space_group_name_H-M   'P 1'
#
loop_
_entity.id
_entity.type
_entity.pdbx_description
1 polymer ?
#
loop_
_entity_poly.entity_id
_entity_poly.type
_entity_poly.pdbx_seq_one_letter_code
_entity_poly.pdbx_strand_id
1 'polypeptide(L)'
;GVRPNMRPPPPPPPHFHHQQRPPAPHAPHQLGPPPPHAAPLQHRPPPGYQTAPPQPTQPPPAAVQASTLPKESADTAWTEHTAPDGKTKYYYNSVTKESTYEMPDALAKKQKAPSKPAIEWKEYTDASSGKKYFSNGETTTWERPKELNSGEIAEPEADEEQHQPSRKKKKTGPRKVTDFGSKVEAIAAFKGLLLAKGVTPTNKWNEVVKMCSSDTRWEACEILSLGERKQALAEYQTKRANALKNQEREERMRAKSAFQDLLAEVLPSVEFFDVVSTRFVDIRSYLTKDDRFYAVEEESTRDELFLEFCEEVRKRDERKKRNQRREAKEAFYTFLKEHEEDGSLTFASTWKSFLSSLSDAELKEPRFAASPSMSDPDRELYFSDYVIDLQAAEDEKRRRIKDARRRAEKAQREAYRSLLDRLASDGTINPSTRFRNVENVLSQDPSYGPLREQSPESPRDIFDDYIEEWNDIYRRDRKFLSRLVQSSGKKTLQVNLNSTYDDFKKGLLDEAADSPENYQDTRHILNPEEFVSSALVYFNELLTRAKESAETLKRRRSSTTGVESSEDEGEIIEDGEIEG
;
A
#
# COMPACT_ATOMS: atom_id res chain seq x y z
N GLY A 1 -95.93 46.41 -29.25
CA GLY A 1 -94.94 45.67 -30.05
C GLY A 1 -93.71 46.53 -30.22
N VAL A 2 -92.54 46.01 -29.85
CA VAL A 2 -91.22 46.66 -30.00
C VAL A 2 -90.21 45.57 -30.38
N ARG A 3 -89.26 45.88 -31.26
CA ARG A 3 -88.28 44.91 -31.80
C ARG A 3 -87.16 44.62 -30.77
N PRO A 4 -86.68 43.37 -30.63
CA PRO A 4 -85.48 43.08 -29.85
C PRO A 4 -84.21 43.32 -30.68
N ASN A 5 -83.20 43.90 -30.03
CA ASN A 5 -81.89 44.20 -30.62
C ASN A 5 -80.99 42.96 -30.57
N MET A 6 -80.24 42.69 -31.64
CA MET A 6 -79.35 41.51 -31.73
C MET A 6 -78.13 41.67 -30.82
N ARG A 7 -77.81 40.64 -30.01
CA ARG A 7 -76.53 40.50 -29.30
C ARG A 7 -75.60 39.55 -30.07
N PRO A 8 -74.27 39.78 -30.06
CA PRO A 8 -73.30 38.86 -30.67
C PRO A 8 -73.17 37.55 -29.89
N PRO A 9 -72.69 36.46 -30.53
CA PRO A 9 -72.55 35.14 -29.90
C PRO A 9 -71.40 35.08 -28.87
N PRO A 10 -71.45 34.12 -27.92
CA PRO A 10 -70.45 33.97 -26.86
C PRO A 10 -69.13 33.34 -27.37
N PRO A 11 -68.00 33.57 -26.66
CA PRO A 11 -66.71 32.97 -27.00
C PRO A 11 -66.66 31.46 -26.70
N PRO A 12 -65.77 30.70 -27.38
CA PRO A 12 -65.62 29.26 -27.19
C PRO A 12 -64.99 28.86 -25.84
N PRO A 13 -65.20 27.62 -25.36
CA PRO A 13 -64.66 27.11 -24.10
C PRO A 13 -63.13 26.87 -24.16
N PRO A 14 -62.44 26.80 -23.00
CA PRO A 14 -60.98 26.72 -22.93
C PRO A 14 -60.42 25.37 -23.41
N HIS A 15 -59.28 25.43 -24.10
CA HIS A 15 -58.55 24.25 -24.56
C HIS A 15 -57.94 23.46 -23.39
N PHE A 16 -58.38 22.22 -23.21
CA PHE A 16 -57.66 21.25 -22.37
C PHE A 16 -56.40 20.76 -23.10
N HIS A 17 -55.25 20.96 -22.47
CA HIS A 17 -53.97 20.45 -22.93
C HIS A 17 -53.96 18.92 -22.83
N HIS A 18 -53.90 18.22 -23.97
CA HIS A 18 -53.81 16.76 -23.97
C HIS A 18 -52.38 16.31 -23.63
N GLN A 19 -52.28 15.46 -22.61
CA GLN A 19 -51.04 14.93 -22.07
C GLN A 19 -50.44 13.92 -23.05
N GLN A 20 -49.27 14.22 -23.63
CA GLN A 20 -48.58 13.29 -24.54
C GLN A 20 -47.90 12.16 -23.75
N ARG A 21 -48.25 10.91 -24.08
CA ARG A 21 -47.50 9.70 -23.67
C ARG A 21 -46.31 9.48 -24.63
N PRO A 22 -45.20 8.89 -24.16
CA PRO A 22 -44.04 8.61 -25.01
C PRO A 22 -44.29 7.41 -25.95
N PRO A 23 -43.66 7.39 -27.14
CA PRO A 23 -43.77 6.28 -28.09
C PRO A 23 -42.68 5.20 -27.86
N ALA A 24 -43.03 3.95 -28.19
CA ALA A 24 -42.12 2.80 -28.31
C ALA A 24 -42.78 1.72 -29.19
N PRO A 25 -42.04 0.73 -29.72
CA PRO A 25 -40.71 0.84 -30.36
C PRO A 25 -40.74 0.29 -31.81
N HIS A 26 -39.82 0.72 -32.67
CA HIS A 26 -39.62 0.10 -33.99
C HIS A 26 -38.43 -0.87 -33.99
N ALA A 27 -38.59 -1.99 -34.70
CA ALA A 27 -37.56 -3.03 -34.84
C ALA A 27 -36.39 -2.59 -35.76
N PRO A 28 -35.17 -3.13 -35.56
CA PRO A 28 -33.97 -2.60 -36.19
C PRO A 28 -33.72 -3.16 -37.60
N HIS A 29 -33.25 -2.29 -38.50
CA HIS A 29 -32.58 -2.72 -39.73
C HIS A 29 -31.14 -3.17 -39.43
N GLN A 30 -30.69 -4.22 -40.12
CA GLN A 30 -29.38 -4.82 -39.92
C GLN A 30 -28.25 -3.94 -40.45
N LEU A 31 -27.19 -3.77 -39.65
CA LEU A 31 -25.87 -3.33 -40.09
C LEU A 31 -24.87 -4.46 -39.79
N GLY A 32 -23.94 -4.68 -40.72
CA GLY A 32 -22.99 -5.79 -40.66
C GLY A 32 -21.94 -5.67 -39.54
N PRO A 33 -21.19 -6.75 -39.26
CA PRO A 33 -20.26 -6.81 -38.15
C PRO A 33 -19.02 -5.90 -38.36
N PRO A 34 -18.51 -5.25 -37.29
CA PRO A 34 -17.27 -4.48 -37.34
C PRO A 34 -16.02 -5.39 -37.39
N PRO A 35 -14.85 -4.86 -37.81
CA PRO A 35 -13.61 -5.64 -37.89
C PRO A 35 -13.07 -6.02 -36.50
N PRO A 36 -12.31 -7.13 -36.37
CA PRO A 36 -11.79 -7.60 -35.09
C PRO A 36 -10.64 -6.71 -34.60
N HIS A 37 -10.78 -6.15 -33.40
CA HIS A 37 -9.65 -5.58 -32.66
C HIS A 37 -8.74 -6.69 -32.14
N ALA A 38 -7.42 -6.49 -32.30
CA ALA A 38 -6.41 -7.48 -31.93
C ALA A 38 -6.39 -7.77 -30.42
N ALA A 39 -6.30 -9.06 -30.07
CA ALA A 39 -6.03 -9.51 -28.71
C ALA A 39 -4.53 -9.30 -28.35
N PRO A 40 -4.19 -9.00 -27.09
CA PRO A 40 -2.80 -8.87 -26.65
C PRO A 40 -2.11 -10.24 -26.61
N LEU A 41 -0.87 -10.28 -27.11
CA LEU A 41 -0.04 -11.49 -27.15
C LEU A 41 0.36 -11.93 -25.74
N GLN A 42 0.10 -13.20 -25.40
CA GLN A 42 0.60 -13.83 -24.19
C GLN A 42 2.03 -14.34 -24.43
N HIS A 43 3.00 -13.81 -23.69
CA HIS A 43 4.38 -14.30 -23.74
C HIS A 43 4.58 -15.51 -22.83
N ARG A 44 4.92 -16.65 -23.44
CA ARG A 44 5.40 -17.90 -22.81
C ARG A 44 6.85 -17.74 -22.31
N PRO A 45 7.18 -18.16 -21.08
CA PRO A 45 8.57 -18.25 -20.61
C PRO A 45 9.21 -19.62 -20.95
N PRO A 46 10.55 -19.71 -21.07
CA PRO A 46 11.28 -20.98 -21.21
C PRO A 46 11.66 -21.59 -19.84
N PRO A 47 11.98 -22.90 -19.77
CA PRO A 47 12.33 -23.59 -18.51
C PRO A 47 13.84 -23.58 -18.19
N GLY A 48 14.22 -23.51 -16.91
CA GLY A 48 15.59 -23.85 -16.46
C GLY A 48 16.11 -23.30 -15.12
N TYR A 49 16.00 -24.12 -14.06
CA TYR A 49 16.90 -24.23 -12.87
C TYR A 49 17.05 -23.10 -11.80
N GLN A 50 16.47 -23.41 -10.62
CA GLN A 50 17.01 -23.35 -9.24
C GLN A 50 17.16 -22.04 -8.40
N THR A 51 16.25 -21.96 -7.40
CA THR A 51 16.44 -21.62 -5.97
C THR A 51 16.89 -20.22 -5.48
N ALA A 52 15.93 -19.45 -4.95
CA ALA A 52 16.01 -18.66 -3.69
C ALA A 52 14.61 -18.07 -3.34
N PRO A 53 14.26 -17.79 -2.05
CA PRO A 53 12.93 -17.30 -1.65
C PRO A 53 12.77 -15.77 -1.79
N PRO A 54 11.60 -15.24 -2.24
CA PRO A 54 11.42 -13.81 -2.51
C PRO A 54 10.72 -13.00 -1.39
N GLN A 55 11.10 -11.72 -1.31
CA GLN A 55 10.43 -10.64 -0.56
C GLN A 55 9.15 -10.13 -1.26
N PRO A 56 8.26 -9.40 -0.55
CA PRO A 56 7.06 -8.81 -1.13
C PRO A 56 7.32 -7.62 -2.08
N THR A 57 6.38 -7.39 -2.99
CA THR A 57 6.48 -6.57 -4.21
C THR A 57 6.05 -5.11 -4.05
N GLN A 58 6.61 -4.23 -4.88
CA GLN A 58 6.06 -2.90 -5.19
C GLN A 58 5.14 -2.93 -6.41
N PRO A 59 4.20 -1.96 -6.53
CA PRO A 59 3.64 -1.51 -7.80
C PRO A 59 3.98 -0.02 -8.12
N PRO A 60 4.29 0.31 -9.38
CA PRO A 60 4.19 1.66 -9.96
C PRO A 60 3.06 1.70 -11.04
N PRO A 61 2.80 2.81 -11.76
CA PRO A 61 3.07 4.23 -11.47
C PRO A 61 1.82 5.14 -11.61
N ALA A 62 1.90 6.36 -11.06
CA ALA A 62 1.14 7.52 -11.56
C ALA A 62 2.00 8.78 -11.44
N ALA A 63 1.95 9.67 -12.42
CA ALA A 63 2.88 10.80 -12.56
C ALA A 63 2.16 12.15 -12.62
N VAL A 64 2.87 13.21 -12.17
CA VAL A 64 2.68 14.67 -12.42
C VAL A 64 1.33 15.31 -12.03
N GLN A 65 1.21 16.52 -11.47
CA GLN A 65 2.08 17.62 -10.98
C GLN A 65 1.17 18.55 -10.10
N ALA A 66 1.62 19.47 -9.23
CA ALA A 66 2.90 19.80 -8.59
C ALA A 66 2.67 20.81 -7.45
N SER A 67 3.55 20.83 -6.43
CA SER A 67 3.91 22.02 -5.63
C SER A 67 5.15 21.73 -4.77
N THR A 68 6.04 22.73 -4.66
CA THR A 68 7.46 22.52 -4.30
C THR A 68 7.80 22.84 -2.85
N LEU A 69 8.44 21.88 -2.17
CA LEU A 69 9.24 22.07 -0.96
C LEU A 69 10.58 21.29 -1.12
N PRO A 70 11.63 21.61 -0.34
CA PRO A 70 12.95 21.00 -0.53
C PRO A 70 12.92 19.49 -0.27
N LYS A 71 13.53 18.69 -1.17
CA LYS A 71 13.76 17.26 -0.93
C LYS A 71 14.83 17.10 0.14
N GLU A 72 14.42 16.75 1.35
CA GLU A 72 15.31 16.18 2.36
C GLU A 72 15.74 14.78 1.89
N SER A 73 17.05 14.49 1.89
CA SER A 73 17.56 13.17 1.53
C SER A 73 17.33 12.16 2.66
N ALA A 74 17.10 10.88 2.32
CA ALA A 74 16.82 9.82 3.28
C ALA A 74 17.88 9.71 4.39
N ASP A 75 19.16 9.98 4.09
CA ASP A 75 20.26 9.99 5.07
C ASP A 75 20.12 11.10 6.13
N THR A 76 19.44 12.20 5.81
CA THR A 76 19.32 13.37 6.70
C THR A 76 18.06 13.30 7.57
N ALA A 77 17.05 12.54 7.15
CA ALA A 77 15.67 12.49 7.65
C ALA A 77 15.44 11.58 8.88
N TRP A 78 16.51 11.05 9.48
CA TRP A 78 16.45 10.28 10.73
C TRP A 78 16.22 11.17 11.95
N THR A 79 15.29 10.77 12.81
CA THR A 79 14.88 11.46 14.05
C THR A 79 14.89 10.48 15.23
N GLU A 80 15.36 10.93 16.40
CA GLU A 80 15.36 10.14 17.65
C GLU A 80 14.07 10.37 18.43
N HIS A 81 13.46 9.28 18.91
CA HIS A 81 12.25 9.28 19.72
C HIS A 81 12.43 8.36 20.93
N THR A 82 11.76 8.68 22.04
CA THR A 82 11.72 7.84 23.24
C THR A 82 10.35 7.17 23.32
N ALA A 83 10.33 5.87 23.61
CA ALA A 83 9.09 5.12 23.83
C ALA A 83 8.36 5.59 25.11
N PRO A 84 7.06 5.26 25.28
CA PRO A 84 6.28 5.66 26.47
C PRO A 84 6.83 5.17 27.82
N ASP A 85 7.78 4.22 27.80
CA ASP A 85 8.50 3.74 29.00
C ASP A 85 9.57 4.71 29.52
N GLY A 86 9.87 5.79 28.78
CA GLY A 86 10.87 6.80 29.12
C GLY A 86 12.33 6.32 29.07
N LYS A 87 12.58 5.07 28.64
CA LYS A 87 13.90 4.42 28.66
C LYS A 87 14.36 3.91 27.30
N THR A 88 13.44 3.41 26.47
CA THR A 88 13.77 2.81 25.18
C THR A 88 13.81 3.90 24.11
N LYS A 89 15.00 4.13 23.54
CA LYS A 89 15.19 5.02 22.38
C LYS A 89 15.00 4.25 21.09
N TYR A 90 14.38 4.89 20.09
CA TYR A 90 14.28 4.38 18.73
C TYR A 90 14.44 5.52 17.72
N TYR A 91 14.95 5.19 16.54
CA TYR A 91 15.24 6.13 15.47
C TYR A 91 14.27 5.90 14.32
N TYR A 92 13.62 6.96 13.86
CA TYR A 92 12.61 6.92 12.80
C TYR A 92 13.02 7.79 11.62
N ASN A 93 12.98 7.21 10.42
CA ASN A 93 13.22 7.95 9.17
C ASN A 93 11.90 8.49 8.61
N SER A 94 11.75 9.81 8.53
CA SER A 94 10.52 10.41 8.02
C SER A 94 10.30 10.19 6.51
N VAL A 95 11.36 9.86 5.76
CA VAL A 95 11.35 9.64 4.31
C VAL A 95 11.21 8.16 3.95
N THR A 96 11.98 7.25 4.56
CA THR A 96 11.85 5.79 4.29
C THR A 96 10.75 5.11 5.11
N LYS A 97 10.21 5.78 6.14
CA LYS A 97 9.19 5.28 7.07
C LYS A 97 9.64 4.12 7.96
N GLU A 98 10.94 3.83 8.00
CA GLU A 98 11.54 2.78 8.82
C GLU A 98 11.80 3.25 10.26
N SER A 99 11.71 2.32 11.21
CA SER A 99 12.13 2.50 12.59
C SER A 99 13.16 1.44 13.00
N THR A 100 14.15 1.84 13.80
CA THR A 100 15.21 0.95 14.34
C THR A 100 15.53 1.32 15.79
N TYR A 101 15.84 0.32 16.61
CA TYR A 101 16.32 0.53 17.98
C TYR A 101 17.84 0.74 18.04
N GLU A 102 18.58 0.30 17.03
CA GLU A 102 20.00 0.61 16.87
C GLU A 102 20.18 1.87 16.02
N MET A 103 21.18 2.69 16.36
CA MET A 103 21.41 3.99 15.73
C MET A 103 21.91 3.82 14.28
N PRO A 104 21.15 4.30 13.26
CA PRO A 104 21.51 4.07 11.86
C PRO A 104 22.82 4.76 11.48
N ASP A 105 23.60 4.12 10.59
CA ASP A 105 24.92 4.59 10.15
C ASP A 105 24.92 6.01 9.55
N ALA A 106 23.81 6.42 8.93
CA ALA A 106 23.62 7.79 8.43
C ALA A 106 23.51 8.80 9.58
N LEU A 107 22.78 8.48 10.66
CA LEU A 107 22.70 9.29 11.86
C LEU A 107 24.03 9.26 12.64
N ALA A 108 24.68 8.09 12.71
CA ALA A 108 26.00 7.94 13.31
C ALA A 108 27.07 8.75 12.55
N LYS A 109 27.01 8.83 11.22
CA LYS A 109 27.85 9.73 10.40
C LYS A 109 27.43 11.20 10.52
N LYS A 110 26.17 11.52 10.76
CA LYS A 110 25.71 12.89 11.10
C LYS A 110 26.19 13.34 12.49
N GLN A 111 26.45 12.40 13.40
CA GLN A 111 27.05 12.63 14.73
C GLN A 111 28.60 12.51 14.75
N LYS A 112 29.21 11.76 13.82
CA LYS A 112 30.68 11.57 13.68
C LYS A 112 31.32 12.42 12.57
N ALA A 113 30.53 13.06 11.71
CA ALA A 113 30.95 14.32 11.10
C ALA A 113 31.44 15.24 12.23
N PRO A 114 32.46 16.08 12.01
CA PRO A 114 32.92 16.98 13.07
C PRO A 114 31.70 17.70 13.62
N SER A 115 31.54 17.65 14.95
CA SER A 115 30.47 18.37 15.62
C SER A 115 30.41 19.76 15.01
N LYS A 116 29.19 20.25 14.69
CA LYS A 116 29.00 21.69 14.46
C LYS A 116 29.80 22.36 15.58
N PRO A 117 30.85 23.16 15.25
CA PRO A 117 31.87 23.52 16.22
C PRO A 117 31.13 24.06 17.43
N ALA A 118 31.32 23.39 18.58
CA ALA A 118 30.45 23.52 19.74
C ALA A 118 30.16 25.00 19.92
N ILE A 119 28.89 25.40 19.72
CA ILE A 119 28.54 26.78 19.34
C ILE A 119 29.04 27.69 20.46
N GLU A 120 30.21 28.30 20.23
CA GLU A 120 31.00 28.91 21.29
C GLU A 120 30.41 30.29 21.54
N TRP A 121 29.29 30.28 22.25
CA TRP A 121 28.55 31.44 22.73
C TRP A 121 29.43 32.20 23.72
N LYS A 122 30.34 32.99 23.17
CA LYS A 122 31.20 33.88 23.95
C LYS A 122 30.33 34.98 24.55
N GLU A 123 30.43 35.12 25.87
CA GLU A 123 29.86 36.22 26.62
C GLU A 123 30.77 37.44 26.46
N TYR A 124 30.27 38.48 25.81
CA TYR A 124 30.98 39.75 25.65
C TYR A 124 30.34 40.80 26.54
N THR A 125 31.16 41.53 27.30
CA THR A 125 30.70 42.68 28.08
C THR A 125 31.02 43.96 27.32
N ASP A 126 30.02 44.81 27.10
CA ASP A 126 30.22 46.12 26.49
C ASP A 126 30.96 47.06 27.44
N ALA A 127 32.23 47.33 27.16
CA ALA A 127 33.08 48.21 27.97
C ALA A 127 32.55 49.67 28.08
N SER A 128 31.58 50.07 27.24
CA SER A 128 30.98 51.40 27.28
C SER A 128 29.65 51.49 28.06
N SER A 129 28.98 50.36 28.33
CA SER A 129 27.65 50.33 28.97
C SER A 129 27.49 49.29 30.10
N GLY A 130 28.47 48.41 30.30
CA GLY A 130 28.42 47.30 31.26
C GLY A 130 27.49 46.16 30.87
N LYS A 131 26.73 46.28 29.77
CA LYS A 131 25.74 45.26 29.35
C LYS A 131 26.41 44.07 28.69
N LYS A 132 25.96 42.87 29.06
CA LYS A 132 26.41 41.59 28.49
C LYS A 132 25.63 41.26 27.23
N TYR A 133 26.30 40.69 26.22
CA TYR A 133 25.70 40.15 25.01
C TYR A 133 26.39 38.85 24.60
N PHE A 134 25.65 37.94 23.99
CA PHE A 134 26.12 36.59 23.63
C PHE A 134 26.23 36.50 22.12
N SER A 135 27.38 36.05 21.60
CA SER A 135 27.61 35.95 20.15
C SER A 135 28.32 34.65 19.78
N ASN A 136 27.91 34.04 18.66
CA ASN A 136 28.38 32.72 18.21
C ASN A 136 28.94 32.70 16.78
N GLY A 137 29.43 33.82 16.27
CA GLY A 137 29.87 33.96 14.86
C GLY A 137 28.75 34.38 13.91
N GLU A 138 27.57 33.75 14.04
CA GLU A 138 26.45 33.91 13.09
C GLU A 138 25.28 34.74 13.65
N THR A 139 25.17 34.81 14.97
CA THR A 139 24.06 35.37 15.74
C THR A 139 24.62 36.16 16.91
N THR A 140 24.01 37.30 17.23
CA THR A 140 24.27 38.02 18.48
C THR A 140 22.95 38.38 19.15
N THR A 141 22.83 38.14 20.45
CA THR A 141 21.62 38.38 21.25
C THR A 141 21.97 39.07 22.57
N TRP A 142 21.02 39.85 23.09
CA TRP A 142 21.08 40.38 24.46
C TRP A 142 20.69 39.33 25.50
N GLU A 143 19.71 38.48 25.16
CA GLU A 143 19.29 37.37 26.00
C GLU A 143 20.30 36.22 25.94
N ARG A 144 20.49 35.55 27.09
CA ARG A 144 21.35 34.38 27.25
C ARG A 144 20.72 33.17 26.54
N PRO A 145 21.33 32.61 25.49
CA PRO A 145 20.73 31.51 24.74
C PRO A 145 20.57 30.24 25.57
N LYS A 146 19.47 29.51 25.35
CA LYS A 146 19.13 28.28 26.10
C LYS A 146 20.20 27.19 26.01
N GLU A 147 20.99 27.18 24.93
CA GLU A 147 22.12 26.27 24.71
C GLU A 147 23.29 26.49 25.69
N LEU A 148 23.37 27.65 26.35
CA LEU A 148 24.36 27.94 27.40
C LEU A 148 23.91 27.45 28.78
N ASN A 149 22.67 26.95 28.92
CA ASN A 149 22.03 26.68 30.22
C ASN A 149 21.88 25.18 30.52
N SER A 150 22.55 24.32 29.74
CA SER A 150 22.53 22.85 29.87
C SER A 150 23.75 22.27 30.61
N GLY A 151 24.49 23.11 31.33
CA GLY A 151 25.56 22.72 32.22
C GLY A 151 25.52 23.53 33.52
N GLU A 152 25.79 22.83 34.62
CA GLU A 152 25.99 23.33 35.99
C GLU A 152 24.74 23.56 36.87
N ILE A 153 24.55 22.51 37.68
CA ILE A 153 23.80 22.35 38.92
C ILE A 153 24.02 23.48 39.94
N ALA A 154 22.94 23.83 40.63
CA ALA A 154 22.79 24.43 41.98
C ALA A 154 23.94 25.24 42.62
N GLU A 155 23.59 26.46 43.03
CA GLU A 155 24.31 27.25 44.06
C GLU A 155 24.44 26.49 45.39
N PRO A 156 25.45 26.86 46.19
CA PRO A 156 25.13 27.40 47.51
C PRO A 156 25.83 28.73 47.83
N GLU A 157 25.22 29.47 48.76
CA GLU A 157 25.67 30.75 49.32
C GLU A 157 26.96 30.65 50.16
N ALA A 158 27.72 31.76 50.28
CA ALA A 158 28.44 32.15 51.50
C ALA A 158 29.03 33.59 51.44
N ASP A 159 28.54 34.44 52.35
CA ASP A 159 29.18 35.51 53.14
C ASP A 159 30.15 36.58 52.58
N GLU A 160 29.98 37.79 53.14
CA GLU A 160 30.89 38.92 53.13
C GLU A 160 32.04 38.72 54.16
N GLU A 161 33.28 39.14 53.86
CA GLU A 161 34.00 40.09 54.74
C GLU A 161 35.28 40.73 54.15
N GLN A 162 35.79 41.71 54.88
CA GLN A 162 36.74 42.76 54.49
C GLN A 162 38.22 42.31 54.44
N HIS A 163 39.04 42.86 53.52
CA HIS A 163 40.13 43.82 53.82
C HIS A 163 41.08 44.11 52.61
N GLN A 164 41.49 45.38 52.47
CA GLN A 164 42.77 45.79 51.86
C GLN A 164 43.84 45.90 52.98
N PRO A 165 45.18 46.02 52.75
CA PRO A 165 45.83 46.52 51.53
C PRO A 165 47.19 45.87 51.11
N SER A 166 47.72 46.39 49.99
CA SER A 166 49.14 46.74 49.75
C SER A 166 50.10 45.84 48.91
N ARG A 167 50.35 46.34 47.69
CA ARG A 167 51.66 46.48 47.00
C ARG A 167 52.55 45.24 46.73
N LYS A 168 52.75 44.97 45.42
CA LYS A 168 54.04 45.25 44.73
C LYS A 168 53.90 45.32 43.20
N LYS A 169 54.83 46.03 42.54
CA LYS A 169 54.79 46.42 41.11
C LYS A 169 55.56 45.46 40.19
N LYS A 170 55.08 45.27 38.96
CA LYS A 170 55.85 45.22 37.68
C LYS A 170 54.84 45.31 36.51
N LYS A 171 54.62 46.49 35.90
CA LYS A 171 55.28 46.94 34.64
C LYS A 171 55.39 45.85 33.56
N THR A 172 54.58 45.97 32.49
CA THR A 172 55.01 46.18 31.09
C THR A 172 53.82 46.41 30.14
N GLY A 173 53.73 47.61 29.54
CA GLY A 173 53.05 47.88 28.27
C GLY A 173 51.51 47.97 28.24
N PRO A 174 50.91 48.94 27.53
CA PRO A 174 49.51 48.84 27.10
C PRO A 174 49.44 47.84 25.94
N ARG A 175 48.96 46.62 26.22
CA ARG A 175 48.68 45.64 25.17
C ARG A 175 47.42 46.11 24.43
N LYS A 176 47.55 46.49 23.14
CA LYS A 176 46.38 46.69 22.27
C LYS A 176 45.65 45.35 22.20
N VAL A 177 44.43 45.28 22.74
CA VAL A 177 43.56 44.09 22.65
C VAL A 177 42.47 44.38 21.62
N THR A 178 42.83 44.29 20.32
CA THR A 178 41.89 44.58 19.22
C THR A 178 42.16 43.76 17.94
N ASP A 179 42.83 42.60 18.03
CA ASP A 179 42.93 41.67 16.90
C ASP A 179 42.00 40.48 17.14
N PHE A 180 40.85 40.44 16.44
CA PHE A 180 40.03 39.22 16.39
C PHE A 180 40.77 38.15 15.61
N GLY A 181 40.87 36.93 16.17
CA GLY A 181 41.72 35.87 15.61
C GLY A 181 41.22 35.30 14.28
N SER A 182 39.99 35.63 13.89
CA SER A 182 39.33 35.17 12.67
C SER A 182 38.37 36.22 12.12
N LYS A 183 38.21 36.25 10.80
CA LYS A 183 37.16 37.04 10.13
C LYS A 183 35.75 36.69 10.62
N VAL A 184 35.51 35.42 11.01
CA VAL A 184 34.20 34.99 11.55
C VAL A 184 33.93 35.63 12.91
N GLU A 185 34.94 35.68 13.77
CA GLU A 185 34.86 36.33 15.09
C GLU A 185 34.68 37.85 14.96
N ALA A 186 35.39 38.48 14.02
CA ALA A 186 35.20 39.88 13.68
C ALA A 186 33.80 40.18 13.13
N ILE A 187 33.22 39.30 12.29
CA ILE A 187 31.83 39.45 11.81
C ILE A 187 30.84 39.33 12.97
N ALA A 188 31.07 38.43 13.92
CA ALA A 188 30.28 38.31 15.14
C ALA A 188 30.34 39.59 15.99
N ALA A 189 31.55 40.07 16.28
CA ALA A 189 31.75 41.28 17.06
C ALA A 189 31.17 42.53 16.37
N PHE A 190 31.27 42.61 15.03
CA PHE A 190 30.63 43.65 14.23
C PHE A 190 29.10 43.59 14.35
N LYS A 191 28.48 42.42 14.15
CA LYS A 191 27.02 42.23 14.33
C LYS A 191 26.58 42.53 15.77
N GLY A 192 27.41 42.22 16.76
CA GLY A 192 27.20 42.58 18.16
C GLY A 192 27.30 44.08 18.44
N LEU A 193 28.22 44.79 17.78
CA LEU A 193 28.31 46.25 17.84
C LEU A 193 27.07 46.91 17.22
N LEU A 194 26.56 46.39 16.09
CA LEU A 194 25.31 46.87 15.47
C LEU A 194 24.12 46.71 16.42
N LEU A 195 24.02 45.57 17.11
CA LEU A 195 23.01 45.33 18.14
C LEU A 195 23.20 46.27 19.35
N ALA A 196 24.44 46.45 19.80
CA ALA A 196 24.79 47.30 20.96
C ALA A 196 24.43 48.77 20.74
N LYS A 197 24.64 49.30 19.53
CA LYS A 197 24.28 50.67 19.15
C LYS A 197 22.81 50.83 18.72
N GLY A 198 22.00 49.77 18.79
CA GLY A 198 20.59 49.82 18.43
C GLY A 198 20.32 50.05 16.93
N VAL A 199 21.23 49.60 16.05
CA VAL A 199 21.06 49.74 14.60
C VAL A 199 19.80 49.00 14.15
N THR A 200 18.92 49.69 13.45
CA THR A 200 17.66 49.15 12.95
C THR A 200 17.82 48.52 11.56
N PRO A 201 16.85 47.71 11.10
CA PRO A 201 16.81 47.25 9.71
C PRO A 201 16.70 48.36 8.66
N THR A 202 16.31 49.58 9.05
CA THR A 202 16.10 50.71 8.13
C THR A 202 17.30 51.67 8.04
N ASN A 203 18.29 51.57 8.95
CA ASN A 203 19.44 52.46 8.93
C ASN A 203 20.32 52.28 7.69
N LYS A 204 20.78 53.39 7.11
CA LYS A 204 21.68 53.38 5.95
C LYS A 204 23.14 53.24 6.39
N TRP A 205 23.99 52.72 5.51
CA TRP A 205 25.43 52.52 5.79
C TRP A 205 26.12 53.74 6.43
N ASN A 206 25.85 54.96 5.93
CA ASN A 206 26.46 56.18 6.46
C ASN A 206 25.93 56.59 7.84
N GLU A 207 24.71 56.18 8.21
CA GLU A 207 24.17 56.35 9.57
C GLU A 207 24.82 55.34 10.52
N VAL A 208 24.94 54.08 10.10
CA VAL A 208 25.64 53.03 10.84
C VAL A 208 27.09 53.41 11.12
N VAL A 209 27.82 53.95 10.12
CA VAL A 209 29.16 54.50 10.32
C VAL A 209 29.15 55.57 11.41
N LYS A 210 28.23 56.56 11.37
CA LYS A 210 28.13 57.60 12.42
C LYS A 210 27.82 57.04 13.81
N MET A 211 26.99 56.00 13.90
CA MET A 211 26.58 55.37 15.16
C MET A 211 27.69 54.48 15.77
N CYS A 212 28.55 53.92 14.94
CA CYS A 212 29.52 52.89 15.35
C CYS A 212 30.98 53.35 15.30
N SER A 213 31.36 54.36 14.50
CA SER A 213 32.77 54.70 14.25
C SER A 213 33.55 55.24 15.45
N SER A 214 32.86 55.69 16.50
CA SER A 214 33.47 56.12 17.77
C SER A 214 33.65 54.97 18.78
N ASP A 215 33.19 53.76 18.45
CA ASP A 215 33.33 52.59 19.32
C ASP A 215 34.64 51.86 19.03
N THR A 216 35.39 51.49 20.06
CA THR A 216 36.67 50.77 19.93
C THR A 216 36.53 49.43 19.17
N ARG A 217 35.34 48.81 19.19
CA ARG A 217 35.04 47.59 18.42
C ARG A 217 34.99 47.83 16.90
N TRP A 218 34.78 49.07 16.43
CA TRP A 218 34.76 49.42 15.01
C TRP A 218 36.15 49.40 14.38
N GLU A 219 37.16 49.86 15.12
CA GLU A 219 38.58 49.74 14.77
C GLU A 219 39.06 48.29 14.93
N ALA A 220 38.64 47.59 16.00
CA ALA A 220 38.96 46.16 16.17
C ALA A 220 38.47 45.26 15.00
N CYS A 221 37.42 45.67 14.29
CA CYS A 221 36.95 44.99 13.08
C CYS A 221 37.73 45.36 11.80
N GLU A 222 38.91 46.02 11.86
CA GLU A 222 39.71 46.44 10.69
C GLU A 222 40.14 45.29 9.77
N ILE A 223 40.21 44.05 10.28
CA ILE A 223 40.39 42.83 9.47
C ILE A 223 39.25 42.57 8.45
N LEU A 224 38.08 43.22 8.63
CA LEU A 224 36.97 43.16 7.69
C LEU A 224 37.02 44.32 6.69
N SER A 225 37.07 43.97 5.41
CA SER A 225 36.95 44.93 4.31
C SER A 225 35.60 45.65 4.33
N LEU A 226 35.52 46.79 3.63
CA LEU A 226 34.27 47.54 3.47
C LEU A 226 33.13 46.70 2.86
N GLY A 227 33.46 45.73 1.99
CA GLY A 227 32.51 44.77 1.43
C GLY A 227 31.97 43.82 2.49
N GLU A 228 32.86 43.17 3.25
CA GLU A 228 32.50 42.23 4.32
C GLU A 228 31.69 42.90 5.43
N ARG A 229 32.04 44.14 5.83
CA ARG A 229 31.23 44.92 6.80
C ARG A 229 29.85 45.27 6.26
N LYS A 230 29.72 45.63 4.97
CA LYS A 230 28.41 45.89 4.33
C LYS A 230 27.55 44.63 4.21
N GLN A 231 28.16 43.49 3.89
CA GLN A 231 27.48 42.20 3.87
C GLN A 231 27.01 41.80 5.27
N ALA A 232 27.89 41.90 6.28
CA ALA A 232 27.54 41.60 7.67
C ALA A 232 26.42 42.50 8.20
N LEU A 233 26.37 43.77 7.79
CA LEU A 233 25.25 44.67 8.06
C LEU A 233 23.96 44.19 7.37
N ALA A 234 23.98 43.87 6.08
CA ALA A 234 22.79 43.41 5.35
C ALA A 234 22.19 42.11 5.93
N GLU A 235 23.07 41.17 6.31
CA GLU A 235 22.69 39.94 7.03
C GLU A 235 22.07 40.25 8.41
N TYR A 236 22.68 41.15 9.17
CA TYR A 236 22.13 41.62 10.46
C TYR A 236 20.77 42.28 10.29
N GLN A 237 20.60 43.17 9.30
CA GLN A 237 19.35 43.89 9.07
C GLN A 237 18.22 42.94 8.66
N THR A 238 18.48 41.99 7.75
CA THR A 238 17.52 40.94 7.37
C THR A 238 17.13 40.09 8.58
N LYS A 239 18.12 39.64 9.37
CA LYS A 239 17.89 38.79 10.55
C LYS A 239 17.14 39.54 11.66
N ARG A 240 17.45 40.81 11.89
CA ARG A 240 16.78 41.69 12.87
C ARG A 240 15.34 42.02 12.45
N ALA A 241 15.08 42.27 11.16
CA ALA A 241 13.73 42.47 10.64
C ALA A 241 12.86 41.22 10.82
N ASN A 242 13.39 40.04 10.47
CA ASN A 242 12.69 38.77 10.66
C ASN A 242 12.44 38.46 12.15
N ALA A 243 13.41 38.74 13.03
CA ALA A 243 13.27 38.55 14.46
C ALA A 243 12.15 39.45 15.06
N LEU A 244 12.12 40.74 14.71
CA LEU A 244 11.07 41.66 15.18
C LEU A 244 9.69 41.23 14.68
N LYS A 245 9.55 40.89 13.38
CA LYS A 245 8.29 40.40 12.82
C LYS A 245 7.82 39.08 13.44
N ASN A 246 8.74 38.20 13.80
CA ASN A 246 8.40 36.96 14.52
C ASN A 246 7.96 37.26 15.95
N GLN A 247 8.64 38.17 16.67
CA GLN A 247 8.25 38.60 18.01
C GLN A 247 6.84 39.22 18.01
N GLU A 248 6.55 40.17 17.12
CA GLU A 248 5.21 40.76 16.96
C GLU A 248 4.13 39.69 16.71
N ARG A 249 4.46 38.66 15.91
CA ARG A 249 3.55 37.54 15.64
C ARG A 249 3.35 36.66 16.87
N GLU A 250 4.42 36.35 17.61
CA GLU A 250 4.37 35.54 18.84
C GLU A 250 3.59 36.25 19.95
N GLU A 251 3.80 37.57 20.12
CA GLU A 251 3.05 38.40 21.05
C GLU A 251 1.56 38.48 20.67
N ARG A 252 1.24 38.65 19.37
CA ARG A 252 -0.16 38.60 18.89
C ARG A 252 -0.80 37.23 19.12
N MET A 253 -0.08 36.12 18.92
CA MET A 253 -0.60 34.78 19.19
C MET A 253 -0.78 34.52 20.70
N ARG A 254 0.14 35.02 21.54
CA ARG A 254 0.03 34.95 23.01
C ARG A 254 -1.18 35.73 23.52
N ALA A 255 -1.40 36.94 22.99
CA ALA A 255 -2.59 37.74 23.29
C ALA A 255 -3.90 37.05 22.89
N LYS A 256 -3.95 36.47 21.67
CA LYS A 256 -5.10 35.68 21.21
C LYS A 256 -5.38 34.48 22.12
N SER A 257 -4.34 33.71 22.49
CA SER A 257 -4.47 32.56 23.40
C SER A 257 -5.01 33.00 24.76
N ALA A 258 -4.38 34.00 25.39
CA ALA A 258 -4.80 34.49 26.70
C ALA A 258 -6.26 35.00 26.70
N PHE A 259 -6.71 35.60 25.59
CA PHE A 259 -8.12 35.98 25.42
C PHE A 259 -9.04 34.75 25.28
N GLN A 260 -8.66 33.73 24.50
CA GLN A 260 -9.42 32.48 24.39
C GLN A 260 -9.50 31.71 25.73
N ASP A 261 -8.42 31.72 26.52
CA ASP A 261 -8.39 31.14 27.86
C ASP A 261 -9.35 31.88 28.81
N LEU A 262 -9.36 33.22 28.76
CA LEU A 262 -10.33 34.06 29.48
C LEU A 262 -11.78 33.73 29.11
N LEU A 263 -12.09 33.55 27.82
CA LEU A 263 -13.43 33.13 27.37
C LEU A 263 -13.80 31.74 27.93
N ALA A 264 -12.85 30.80 27.92
CA ALA A 264 -13.05 29.42 28.39
C ALA A 264 -13.27 29.33 29.91
N GLU A 265 -12.67 30.22 30.69
CA GLU A 265 -12.82 30.26 32.15
C GLU A 265 -14.08 31.01 32.61
N VAL A 266 -14.35 32.18 32.02
CA VAL A 266 -15.41 33.08 32.51
C VAL A 266 -16.79 32.73 31.96
N LEU A 267 -16.92 32.46 30.66
CA LEU A 267 -18.23 32.30 30.03
C LEU A 267 -19.06 31.11 30.56
N PRO A 268 -18.48 29.94 30.92
CA PRO A 268 -19.24 28.86 31.55
C PRO A 268 -19.85 29.22 32.91
N SER A 269 -19.37 30.30 33.56
CA SER A 269 -19.89 30.79 34.84
C SER A 269 -20.96 31.88 34.69
N VAL A 270 -21.30 32.29 33.47
CA VAL A 270 -22.31 33.32 33.18
C VAL A 270 -23.66 32.66 32.94
N GLU A 271 -24.62 32.82 33.86
CA GLU A 271 -25.90 32.08 33.86
C GLU A 271 -26.72 32.20 32.56
N PHE A 272 -26.66 33.34 31.87
CA PHE A 272 -27.39 33.58 30.63
C PHE A 272 -26.59 33.28 29.36
N PHE A 273 -25.33 32.83 29.48
CA PHE A 273 -24.49 32.57 28.31
C PHE A 273 -24.98 31.33 27.55
N ASP A 274 -25.37 31.57 26.30
CA ASP A 274 -25.70 30.55 25.30
C ASP A 274 -24.85 30.75 24.04
N VAL A 275 -24.27 29.64 23.58
CA VAL A 275 -23.29 29.53 22.49
C VAL A 275 -23.87 29.88 21.10
N VAL A 276 -25.20 29.95 20.97
CA VAL A 276 -25.89 30.21 19.69
C VAL A 276 -26.45 31.63 19.62
N SER A 277 -26.92 32.18 20.74
CA SER A 277 -27.71 33.41 20.79
C SER A 277 -27.03 34.59 21.50
N THR A 278 -25.99 34.35 22.32
CA THR A 278 -25.30 35.42 23.05
C THR A 278 -24.33 36.16 22.15
N ARG A 279 -24.37 37.50 22.16
CA ARG A 279 -23.44 38.34 21.38
C ARG A 279 -22.33 38.85 22.29
N PHE A 280 -21.19 39.20 21.71
CA PHE A 280 -20.03 39.69 22.46
C PHE A 280 -20.35 40.93 23.34
N VAL A 281 -21.20 41.83 22.85
CA VAL A 281 -21.68 43.01 23.60
C VAL A 281 -22.35 42.63 24.92
N ASP A 282 -23.11 41.53 24.93
CA ASP A 282 -23.93 41.11 26.08
C ASP A 282 -23.06 40.54 27.22
N ILE A 283 -21.88 39.97 26.91
CA ILE A 283 -20.93 39.40 27.88
C ILE A 283 -19.69 40.27 28.15
N ARG A 284 -19.49 41.36 27.40
CA ARG A 284 -18.30 42.24 27.49
C ARG A 284 -17.99 42.69 28.92
N SER A 285 -19.00 43.10 29.68
CA SER A 285 -18.86 43.63 31.05
C SER A 285 -18.35 42.60 32.07
N TYR A 286 -18.48 41.31 31.76
CA TYR A 286 -17.92 40.22 32.56
C TYR A 286 -16.43 40.03 32.27
N LEU A 287 -16.02 40.18 31.01
CA LEU A 287 -14.63 40.00 30.57
C LEU A 287 -13.73 41.19 30.91
N THR A 288 -14.23 42.43 30.91
CA THR A 288 -13.45 43.66 31.19
C THR A 288 -12.83 43.73 32.60
N LYS A 289 -13.08 42.73 33.45
CA LYS A 289 -12.52 42.61 34.81
C LYS A 289 -11.15 41.93 34.85
N ASP A 290 -10.71 41.33 33.74
CA ASP A 290 -9.48 40.56 33.63
C ASP A 290 -8.52 41.22 32.64
N ASP A 291 -7.24 41.34 33.00
CA ASP A 291 -6.21 42.00 32.18
C ASP A 291 -6.03 41.34 30.81
N ARG A 292 -6.32 40.02 30.68
CA ARG A 292 -6.26 39.28 29.40
C ARG A 292 -7.25 39.83 28.36
N PHE A 293 -8.31 40.53 28.79
CA PHE A 293 -9.22 41.24 27.88
C PHE A 293 -8.51 42.33 27.08
N TYR A 294 -7.59 43.06 27.72
CA TYR A 294 -6.87 44.18 27.14
C TYR A 294 -5.62 43.75 26.34
N ALA A 295 -5.17 42.49 26.49
CA ALA A 295 -4.05 41.94 25.72
C ALA A 295 -4.31 41.93 24.20
N VAL A 296 -5.57 41.77 23.79
CA VAL A 296 -6.02 42.01 22.42
C VAL A 296 -6.51 43.46 22.35
N GLU A 297 -5.82 44.34 21.63
CA GLU A 297 -6.16 45.78 21.58
C GLU A 297 -7.49 46.04 20.84
N GLU A 298 -7.65 45.43 19.67
CA GLU A 298 -8.73 45.72 18.71
C GLU A 298 -10.03 44.99 19.06
N GLU A 299 -11.14 45.73 19.13
CA GLU A 299 -12.44 45.21 19.54
C GLU A 299 -13.07 44.25 18.53
N SER A 300 -12.89 44.49 17.24
CA SER A 300 -13.26 43.57 16.14
C SER A 300 -12.56 42.21 16.32
N THR A 301 -11.25 42.21 16.60
CA THR A 301 -10.49 40.98 16.86
C THR A 301 -11.03 40.25 18.10
N ARG A 302 -11.48 40.94 19.15
CA ARG A 302 -12.13 40.30 20.33
C ARG A 302 -13.46 39.64 19.97
N ASP A 303 -14.29 40.29 19.17
CA ASP A 303 -15.58 39.75 18.68
C ASP A 303 -15.36 38.54 17.76
N GLU A 304 -14.40 38.61 16.83
CA GLU A 304 -13.98 37.47 15.99
C GLU A 304 -13.53 36.26 16.83
N LEU A 305 -12.70 36.49 17.86
CA LEU A 305 -12.24 35.43 18.77
C LEU A 305 -13.39 34.84 19.62
N PHE A 306 -14.38 35.66 19.99
CA PHE A 306 -15.58 35.20 20.68
C PHE A 306 -16.45 34.31 19.78
N LEU A 307 -16.66 34.70 18.52
CA LEU A 307 -17.38 33.87 17.55
C LEU A 307 -16.63 32.56 17.26
N GLU A 308 -15.29 32.61 17.13
CA GLU A 308 -14.44 31.41 16.99
C GLU A 308 -14.58 30.48 18.22
N PHE A 309 -14.56 31.04 19.43
CA PHE A 309 -14.79 30.29 20.66
C PHE A 309 -16.15 29.60 20.68
N CYS A 310 -17.24 30.31 20.34
CA CYS A 310 -18.59 29.74 20.29
C CYS A 310 -18.70 28.60 19.26
N GLU A 311 -18.11 28.76 18.08
CA GLU A 311 -18.05 27.69 17.07
C GLU A 311 -17.26 26.47 17.56
N GLU A 312 -16.12 26.66 18.24
CA GLU A 312 -15.35 25.54 18.79
C GLU A 312 -16.02 24.87 20.00
N VAL A 313 -16.78 25.60 20.83
CA VAL A 313 -17.63 24.98 21.86
C VAL A 313 -18.71 24.11 21.21
N ARG A 314 -19.44 24.62 20.22
CA ARG A 314 -20.47 23.83 19.52
C ARG A 314 -19.89 22.57 18.86
N LYS A 315 -18.77 22.70 18.14
CA LYS A 315 -18.07 21.55 17.54
C LYS A 315 -17.56 20.57 18.60
N ARG A 316 -17.09 21.05 19.76
CA ARG A 316 -16.65 20.19 20.88
C ARG A 316 -17.80 19.36 21.42
N ASP A 317 -18.97 19.96 21.63
CA ASP A 317 -20.16 19.28 22.14
C ASP A 317 -20.77 18.31 21.11
N GLU A 318 -20.80 18.68 19.84
CA GLU A 318 -21.17 17.78 18.73
C GLU A 318 -20.23 16.56 18.65
N ARG A 319 -18.90 16.79 18.73
CA ARG A 319 -17.89 15.71 18.78
C ARG A 319 -18.08 14.83 20.01
N LYS A 320 -18.35 15.42 21.19
CA LYS A 320 -18.61 14.69 22.44
C LYS A 320 -19.85 13.81 22.32
N LYS A 321 -20.97 14.34 21.82
CA LYS A 321 -22.21 13.60 21.57
C LYS A 321 -22.02 12.49 20.53
N ARG A 322 -21.27 12.75 19.45
CA ARG A 322 -20.93 11.72 18.45
C ARG A 322 -20.04 10.62 19.04
N ASN A 323 -19.07 10.98 19.88
CA ASN A 323 -18.19 10.02 20.54
C ASN A 323 -18.97 9.15 21.54
N GLN A 324 -19.82 9.73 22.38
CA GLN A 324 -20.70 8.99 23.30
C GLN A 324 -21.63 8.01 22.57
N ARG A 325 -22.18 8.40 21.40
CA ARG A 325 -22.98 7.50 20.54
C ARG A 325 -22.16 6.34 20.00
N ARG A 326 -20.91 6.59 19.61
CA ARG A 326 -19.98 5.56 19.12
C ARG A 326 -19.58 4.61 20.25
N GLU A 327 -19.17 5.14 21.40
CA GLU A 327 -18.80 4.35 22.59
C GLU A 327 -19.98 3.49 23.07
N ALA A 328 -21.20 4.03 23.06
CA ALA A 328 -22.39 3.24 23.35
C ALA A 328 -22.59 2.11 22.31
N LYS A 329 -22.46 2.39 21.00
CA LYS A 329 -22.55 1.34 19.95
C LYS A 329 -21.48 0.27 20.13
N GLU A 330 -20.23 0.65 20.38
CA GLU A 330 -19.10 -0.27 20.60
C GLU A 330 -19.30 -1.12 21.88
N ALA A 331 -19.85 -0.55 22.94
CA ALA A 331 -20.20 -1.26 24.18
C ALA A 331 -21.34 -2.27 23.97
N PHE A 332 -22.39 -1.90 23.22
CA PHE A 332 -23.49 -2.79 22.87
C PHE A 332 -23.05 -3.93 21.94
N TYR A 333 -22.18 -3.65 20.97
CA TYR A 333 -21.57 -4.70 20.12
C TYR A 333 -20.71 -5.66 20.94
N THR A 334 -19.99 -5.18 21.94
CA THR A 334 -19.24 -6.04 22.88
C THR A 334 -20.18 -6.97 23.65
N PHE A 335 -21.31 -6.45 24.14
CA PHE A 335 -22.35 -7.23 24.81
C PHE A 335 -23.00 -8.28 23.88
N LEU A 336 -23.32 -7.92 22.63
CA LEU A 336 -23.81 -8.89 21.63
C LEU A 336 -22.77 -9.98 21.33
N LYS A 337 -21.48 -9.62 21.28
CA LYS A 337 -20.40 -10.57 21.02
C LYS A 337 -20.17 -11.56 22.16
N GLU A 338 -20.34 -11.15 23.42
CA GLU A 338 -20.30 -12.05 24.57
C GLU A 338 -21.43 -13.11 24.46
N HIS A 339 -22.61 -12.72 24.00
CA HIS A 339 -23.72 -13.63 23.72
C HIS A 339 -23.57 -14.46 22.42
N GLU A 340 -22.74 -14.03 21.46
CA GLU A 340 -22.34 -14.88 20.34
C GLU A 340 -21.39 -15.99 20.81
N GLU A 341 -20.45 -15.64 21.69
CA GLU A 341 -19.45 -16.57 22.23
C GLU A 341 -20.05 -17.59 23.20
N ASP A 342 -21.12 -17.25 23.95
CA ASP A 342 -21.88 -18.20 24.78
C ASP A 342 -22.92 -19.04 23.98
N GLY A 343 -23.22 -18.64 22.74
CA GLY A 343 -24.14 -19.32 21.83
C GLY A 343 -25.63 -18.98 21.98
N SER A 344 -25.99 -18.03 22.85
CA SER A 344 -27.36 -17.51 22.98
C SER A 344 -27.75 -16.58 21.83
N LEU A 345 -26.78 -15.92 21.20
CA LEU A 345 -26.92 -15.15 19.97
C LEU A 345 -26.36 -15.92 18.76
N THR A 346 -27.12 -15.97 17.67
CA THR A 346 -26.70 -16.57 16.40
C THR A 346 -27.23 -15.73 15.23
N PHE A 347 -26.74 -16.02 14.02
CA PHE A 347 -27.28 -15.43 12.78
C PHE A 347 -28.79 -15.71 12.55
N ALA A 348 -29.37 -16.70 13.25
CA ALA A 348 -30.79 -17.03 13.19
C ALA A 348 -31.63 -16.32 14.27
N SER A 349 -30.99 -15.60 15.21
CA SER A 349 -31.68 -14.92 16.31
C SER A 349 -32.42 -13.68 15.83
N THR A 350 -33.70 -13.58 16.21
CA THR A 350 -34.51 -12.36 16.07
C THR A 350 -34.34 -11.46 17.30
N TRP A 351 -34.64 -10.16 17.16
CA TRP A 351 -34.62 -9.23 18.29
C TRP A 351 -35.48 -9.73 19.46
N LYS A 352 -36.71 -10.19 19.16
CA LYS A 352 -37.63 -10.74 20.18
C LYS A 352 -37.12 -12.02 20.85
N SER A 353 -36.50 -12.94 20.11
CA SER A 353 -35.93 -14.15 20.71
C SER A 353 -34.71 -13.83 21.57
N PHE A 354 -33.87 -12.89 21.15
CA PHE A 354 -32.73 -12.42 21.95
C PHE A 354 -33.18 -11.72 23.23
N LEU A 355 -34.15 -10.79 23.16
CA LEU A 355 -34.74 -10.18 24.36
C LEU A 355 -35.34 -11.21 25.33
N SER A 356 -35.80 -12.36 24.82
CA SER A 356 -36.35 -13.45 25.64
C SER A 356 -35.29 -14.37 26.24
N SER A 357 -34.04 -14.34 25.74
CA SER A 357 -32.91 -15.10 26.31
C SER A 357 -32.13 -14.30 27.35
N LEU A 358 -32.25 -12.97 27.38
CA LEU A 358 -31.63 -12.12 28.39
C LEU A 358 -32.34 -12.22 29.75
N SER A 359 -31.54 -12.17 30.81
CA SER A 359 -31.98 -12.09 32.20
C SER A 359 -32.35 -10.65 32.62
N ASP A 360 -33.09 -10.55 33.73
CA ASP A 360 -33.44 -9.28 34.40
C ASP A 360 -32.24 -8.42 34.83
N ALA A 361 -31.03 -8.98 34.86
CA ALA A 361 -29.79 -8.28 35.15
C ALA A 361 -29.18 -7.68 33.87
N GLU A 362 -29.07 -8.46 32.81
CA GLU A 362 -28.58 -8.04 31.50
C GLU A 362 -29.49 -6.98 30.87
N LEU A 363 -30.82 -7.11 31.03
CA LEU A 363 -31.79 -6.10 30.60
C LEU A 363 -31.60 -4.72 31.29
N LYS A 364 -30.89 -4.67 32.43
CA LYS A 364 -30.57 -3.46 33.19
C LYS A 364 -29.09 -3.07 33.08
N GLU A 365 -28.28 -3.82 32.34
CA GLU A 365 -26.85 -3.57 32.24
C GLU A 365 -26.57 -2.27 31.47
N PRO A 366 -25.63 -1.40 31.91
CA PRO A 366 -25.36 -0.12 31.23
C PRO A 366 -24.94 -0.23 29.76
N ARG A 367 -24.39 -1.37 29.32
CA ARG A 367 -24.02 -1.64 27.92
C ARG A 367 -25.24 -1.96 27.03
N PHE A 368 -26.32 -2.44 27.64
CA PHE A 368 -27.55 -2.83 26.96
C PHE A 368 -28.67 -1.80 27.16
N ALA A 369 -28.82 -1.22 28.34
CA ALA A 369 -29.95 -0.40 28.74
C ALA A 369 -30.08 0.93 27.93
N ALA A 370 -31.31 1.42 27.82
CA ALA A 370 -31.61 2.67 27.13
C ALA A 370 -30.87 3.87 27.76
N SER A 371 -30.28 4.72 26.93
CA SER A 371 -29.46 5.87 27.36
C SER A 371 -29.64 7.08 26.42
N PRO A 372 -29.23 8.30 26.82
CA PRO A 372 -29.27 9.48 25.94
C PRO A 372 -28.44 9.34 24.65
N SER A 373 -27.50 8.39 24.62
CA SER A 373 -26.66 8.04 23.47
C SER A 373 -27.17 6.85 22.64
N MET A 374 -28.12 6.06 23.15
CA MET A 374 -28.69 4.91 22.45
C MET A 374 -30.13 4.61 22.91
N SER A 375 -31.10 4.76 22.01
CA SER A 375 -32.51 4.49 22.23
C SER A 375 -32.92 3.07 21.82
N ASP A 376 -34.12 2.62 22.21
CA ASP A 376 -34.63 1.27 21.88
C ASP A 376 -34.64 0.96 20.37
N PRO A 377 -35.09 1.86 19.48
CA PRO A 377 -34.95 1.67 18.04
C PRO A 377 -33.48 1.59 17.57
N ASP A 378 -32.56 2.32 18.20
CA ASP A 378 -31.13 2.21 17.87
C ASP A 378 -30.59 0.82 18.25
N ARG A 379 -31.02 0.27 19.39
CA ARG A 379 -30.64 -1.08 19.85
C ARG A 379 -31.12 -2.17 18.89
N GLU A 380 -32.38 -2.11 18.47
CA GLU A 380 -32.94 -3.05 17.50
C GLU A 380 -32.25 -2.96 16.13
N LEU A 381 -31.94 -1.73 15.66
CA LEU A 381 -31.19 -1.51 14.44
C LEU A 381 -29.76 -2.07 14.53
N TYR A 382 -29.04 -1.75 15.61
CA TYR A 382 -27.67 -2.24 15.84
C TYR A 382 -27.60 -3.76 16.03
N PHE A 383 -28.63 -4.36 16.62
CA PHE A 383 -28.79 -5.81 16.67
C PHE A 383 -29.01 -6.40 15.27
N SER A 384 -29.88 -5.77 14.45
CA SER A 384 -30.12 -6.19 13.08
C SER A 384 -28.84 -6.12 12.22
N ASP A 385 -28.07 -5.03 12.33
CA ASP A 385 -26.75 -4.89 11.70
C ASP A 385 -25.83 -6.05 12.12
N TYR A 386 -25.74 -6.33 13.43
CA TYR A 386 -24.90 -7.40 13.97
C TYR A 386 -25.28 -8.79 13.41
N VAL A 387 -26.57 -9.13 13.40
CA VAL A 387 -27.07 -10.41 12.87
C VAL A 387 -26.81 -10.55 11.37
N ILE A 388 -26.86 -9.46 10.60
CA ILE A 388 -26.47 -9.43 9.18
C ILE A 388 -24.97 -9.72 9.02
N ASP A 389 -24.12 -9.11 9.86
CA ASP A 389 -22.67 -9.37 9.85
C ASP A 389 -22.35 -10.83 10.23
N LEU A 390 -23.06 -11.42 11.20
CA LEU A 390 -22.94 -12.85 11.55
C LEU A 390 -23.31 -13.76 10.37
N GLN A 391 -24.41 -13.47 9.69
CA GLN A 391 -24.84 -14.23 8.51
C GLN A 391 -23.79 -14.14 7.40
N ALA A 392 -23.25 -12.95 7.14
CA ALA A 392 -22.20 -12.74 6.15
C ALA A 392 -20.90 -13.49 6.48
N ALA A 393 -20.52 -13.55 7.77
CA ALA A 393 -19.35 -14.28 8.24
C ALA A 393 -19.50 -15.81 8.08
N GLU A 394 -20.67 -16.37 8.42
CA GLU A 394 -20.96 -17.80 8.23
C GLU A 394 -21.05 -18.17 6.72
N ASP A 395 -21.63 -17.32 5.88
CA ASP A 395 -21.65 -17.54 4.42
C ASP A 395 -20.26 -17.41 3.78
N GLU A 396 -19.40 -16.53 4.29
CA GLU A 396 -17.99 -16.45 3.90
C GLU A 396 -17.22 -17.71 4.32
N LYS A 397 -17.44 -18.22 5.54
CA LYS A 397 -16.86 -19.49 6.01
C LYS A 397 -17.28 -20.68 5.13
N ARG A 398 -18.56 -20.76 4.77
CA ARG A 398 -19.10 -21.77 3.83
C ARG A 398 -18.47 -21.68 2.44
N ARG A 399 -18.34 -20.45 1.91
CA ARG A 399 -17.64 -20.20 0.63
C ARG A 399 -16.17 -20.65 0.69
N ARG A 400 -15.43 -20.26 1.74
CA ARG A 400 -14.02 -20.67 1.94
C ARG A 400 -13.85 -22.18 1.99
N ILE A 401 -14.72 -22.91 2.70
CA ILE A 401 -14.69 -24.38 2.76
C ILE A 401 -14.93 -24.98 1.36
N LYS A 402 -15.95 -24.49 0.63
CA LYS A 402 -16.27 -24.95 -0.73
C LYS A 402 -15.13 -24.69 -1.73
N ASP A 403 -14.51 -23.52 -1.69
CA ASP A 403 -13.41 -23.16 -2.59
C ASP A 403 -12.08 -23.81 -2.20
N ALA A 404 -11.84 -24.06 -0.91
CA ALA A 404 -10.70 -24.87 -0.46
C ALA A 404 -10.85 -26.32 -0.95
N ARG A 405 -12.05 -26.91 -0.80
CA ARG A 405 -12.38 -28.23 -1.35
C ARG A 405 -12.17 -28.28 -2.87
N ARG A 406 -12.75 -27.35 -3.62
CA ARG A 406 -12.58 -27.26 -5.09
C ARG A 406 -11.12 -27.13 -5.51
N ARG A 407 -10.30 -26.35 -4.78
CA ARG A 407 -8.86 -26.23 -5.04
C ARG A 407 -8.11 -27.53 -4.75
N ALA A 408 -8.45 -28.24 -3.67
CA ALA A 408 -7.87 -29.55 -3.37
C ALA A 408 -8.26 -30.60 -4.43
N GLU A 409 -9.55 -30.66 -4.82
CA GLU A 409 -10.04 -31.54 -5.88
C GLU A 409 -9.32 -31.26 -7.22
N LYS A 410 -9.14 -29.98 -7.60
CA LYS A 410 -8.36 -29.62 -8.80
C LYS A 410 -6.89 -30.04 -8.68
N ALA A 411 -6.25 -29.80 -7.53
CA ALA A 411 -4.85 -30.17 -7.33
C ALA A 411 -4.63 -31.69 -7.37
N GLN A 412 -5.57 -32.48 -6.86
CA GLN A 412 -5.55 -33.95 -6.94
C GLN A 412 -5.69 -34.43 -8.39
N ARG A 413 -6.60 -33.83 -9.17
CA ARG A 413 -6.74 -34.10 -10.62
C ARG A 413 -5.47 -33.75 -11.40
N GLU A 414 -4.85 -32.62 -11.09
CA GLU A 414 -3.61 -32.16 -11.73
C GLU A 414 -2.42 -33.08 -11.41
N ALA A 415 -2.28 -33.50 -10.15
CA ALA A 415 -1.24 -34.43 -9.73
C ALA A 415 -1.36 -35.79 -10.45
N TYR A 416 -2.59 -36.28 -10.61
CA TYR A 416 -2.84 -37.51 -11.36
C TYR A 416 -2.65 -37.34 -12.87
N ARG A 417 -3.03 -36.20 -13.48
CA ARG A 417 -2.65 -35.91 -14.88
C ARG A 417 -1.13 -35.86 -15.05
N SER A 418 -0.40 -35.27 -14.10
CA SER A 418 1.07 -35.27 -14.09
C SER A 418 1.68 -36.69 -14.00
N LEU A 419 1.02 -37.62 -13.30
CA LEU A 419 1.37 -39.05 -13.32
C LEU A 419 1.16 -39.65 -14.71
N LEU A 420 0.03 -39.35 -15.37
CA LEU A 420 -0.25 -39.83 -16.72
C LEU A 420 0.78 -39.28 -17.73
N ASP A 421 1.13 -38.00 -17.67
CA ASP A 421 2.17 -37.39 -18.51
C ASP A 421 3.54 -38.06 -18.34
N ARG A 422 3.89 -38.43 -17.11
CA ARG A 422 5.10 -39.21 -16.82
C ARG A 422 5.02 -40.60 -17.43
N LEU A 423 3.93 -41.34 -17.19
CA LEU A 423 3.74 -42.69 -17.74
C LEU A 423 3.66 -42.70 -19.27
N ALA A 424 3.15 -41.63 -19.89
CA ALA A 424 3.18 -41.42 -21.33
C ALA A 424 4.62 -41.25 -21.79
N SER A 425 5.36 -40.31 -21.19
CA SER A 425 6.77 -40.02 -21.50
C SER A 425 7.68 -41.25 -21.35
N ASP A 426 7.43 -42.08 -20.33
CA ASP A 426 8.11 -43.35 -20.08
C ASP A 426 7.71 -44.47 -21.08
N GLY A 427 6.76 -44.21 -21.99
CA GLY A 427 6.22 -45.17 -22.96
C GLY A 427 5.30 -46.25 -22.36
N THR A 428 4.92 -46.12 -21.08
CA THR A 428 4.10 -47.09 -20.34
C THR A 428 2.62 -47.03 -20.76
N ILE A 429 2.13 -45.82 -21.07
CA ILE A 429 0.81 -45.62 -21.68
C ILE A 429 0.96 -45.01 -23.09
N ASN A 430 -0.03 -45.29 -23.93
CA ASN A 430 -0.15 -44.78 -25.30
C ASN A 430 -1.65 -44.63 -25.66
N PRO A 431 -2.02 -43.99 -26.79
CA PRO A 431 -3.42 -43.74 -27.14
C PRO A 431 -4.31 -44.99 -27.31
N SER A 432 -3.73 -46.20 -27.43
CA SER A 432 -4.47 -47.48 -27.48
C SER A 432 -4.53 -48.21 -26.13
N THR A 433 -3.99 -47.63 -25.06
CA THR A 433 -3.92 -48.25 -23.74
C THR A 433 -5.26 -48.15 -23.01
N ARG A 434 -5.71 -49.29 -22.46
CA ARG A 434 -6.95 -49.36 -21.67
C ARG A 434 -6.64 -49.25 -20.18
N PHE A 435 -7.49 -48.55 -19.43
CA PHE A 435 -7.33 -48.35 -17.98
C PHE A 435 -6.98 -49.64 -17.21
N ARG A 436 -7.74 -50.73 -17.43
CA ARG A 436 -7.54 -52.04 -16.79
C ARG A 436 -6.13 -52.64 -16.97
N ASN A 437 -5.39 -52.26 -18.02
CA ASN A 437 -4.02 -52.75 -18.26
C ASN A 437 -2.99 -52.04 -17.38
N VAL A 438 -3.31 -50.85 -16.85
CA VAL A 438 -2.40 -49.97 -16.10
C VAL A 438 -2.91 -49.58 -14.71
N GLU A 439 -4.15 -49.94 -14.36
CA GLU A 439 -4.76 -49.73 -13.03
C GLU A 439 -3.86 -50.19 -11.87
N ASN A 440 -3.16 -51.32 -12.02
CA ASN A 440 -2.20 -51.83 -11.02
C ASN A 440 -0.97 -50.93 -10.82
N VAL A 441 -0.61 -50.11 -11.82
CA VAL A 441 0.50 -49.13 -11.75
C VAL A 441 -0.04 -47.80 -11.22
N LEU A 442 -1.19 -47.36 -11.71
CA LEU A 442 -1.86 -46.12 -11.30
C LEU A 442 -2.23 -46.14 -9.82
N SER A 443 -2.74 -47.26 -9.32
CA SER A 443 -3.17 -47.43 -7.92
C SER A 443 -2.04 -47.45 -6.89
N GLN A 444 -0.77 -47.53 -7.32
CA GLN A 444 0.40 -47.41 -6.43
C GLN A 444 0.80 -45.94 -6.20
N ASP A 445 0.32 -45.01 -7.01
CA ASP A 445 0.68 -43.60 -6.90
C ASP A 445 -0.15 -42.87 -5.82
N PRO A 446 0.46 -41.99 -5.00
CA PRO A 446 -0.25 -41.24 -3.96
C PRO A 446 -1.43 -40.37 -4.47
N SER A 447 -1.46 -39.99 -5.75
CA SER A 447 -2.55 -39.20 -6.34
C SER A 447 -3.84 -40.01 -6.61
N TYR A 448 -3.74 -41.34 -6.71
CA TYR A 448 -4.88 -42.22 -7.04
C TYR A 448 -5.91 -42.34 -5.91
N GLY A 449 -5.44 -42.54 -4.69
CA GLY A 449 -6.29 -42.72 -3.50
C GLY A 449 -7.29 -41.58 -3.29
N PRO A 450 -6.85 -40.32 -3.20
CA PRO A 450 -7.74 -39.18 -2.99
C PRO A 450 -8.79 -38.98 -4.10
N LEU A 451 -8.48 -39.35 -5.35
CA LEU A 451 -9.47 -39.30 -6.44
C LEU A 451 -10.53 -40.39 -6.29
N ARG A 452 -10.13 -41.61 -5.91
CA ARG A 452 -11.04 -42.73 -5.64
C ARG A 452 -11.95 -42.47 -4.44
N GLU A 453 -11.48 -41.70 -3.45
CA GLU A 453 -12.28 -41.24 -2.31
C GLU A 453 -13.35 -40.21 -2.70
N GLN A 454 -13.12 -39.37 -3.72
CA GLN A 454 -14.15 -38.47 -4.27
C GLN A 454 -15.26 -39.25 -5.00
N SER A 455 -14.86 -40.19 -5.86
CA SER A 455 -15.73 -41.11 -6.58
C SER A 455 -14.94 -42.34 -7.03
N PRO A 456 -15.45 -43.57 -6.87
CA PRO A 456 -14.76 -44.79 -7.31
C PRO A 456 -14.35 -44.80 -8.79
N GLU A 457 -15.08 -44.10 -9.66
CA GLU A 457 -14.82 -44.04 -11.10
C GLU A 457 -13.87 -42.91 -11.50
N SER A 458 -13.65 -41.90 -10.63
CA SER A 458 -12.87 -40.69 -10.94
C SER A 458 -11.46 -40.95 -11.50
N PRO A 459 -10.63 -41.89 -10.98
CA PRO A 459 -9.33 -42.18 -11.55
C PRO A 459 -9.40 -42.80 -12.97
N ARG A 460 -10.51 -43.48 -13.29
CA ARG A 460 -10.78 -44.02 -14.61
C ARG A 460 -11.30 -42.94 -15.56
N ASP A 461 -12.25 -42.13 -15.12
CA ASP A 461 -12.80 -41.03 -15.93
C ASP A 461 -11.68 -40.08 -16.38
N ILE A 462 -10.79 -39.69 -15.46
CA ILE A 462 -9.67 -38.79 -15.77
C ILE A 462 -8.65 -39.46 -16.72
N PHE A 463 -8.48 -40.79 -16.65
CA PHE A 463 -7.63 -41.53 -17.57
C PHE A 463 -8.27 -41.65 -18.96
N ASP A 464 -9.55 -41.99 -19.04
CA ASP A 464 -10.26 -42.14 -20.30
C ASP A 464 -10.38 -40.75 -21.00
N ASP A 465 -10.65 -39.67 -20.26
CA ASP A 465 -10.56 -38.27 -20.74
C ASP A 465 -9.17 -37.94 -21.32
N TYR A 466 -8.09 -38.30 -20.60
CA TYR A 466 -6.71 -38.05 -21.01
C TYR A 466 -6.34 -38.81 -22.29
N ILE A 467 -6.76 -40.08 -22.39
CA ILE A 467 -6.55 -40.90 -23.58
C ILE A 467 -7.41 -40.42 -24.75
N GLU A 468 -8.62 -39.90 -24.53
CA GLU A 468 -9.44 -39.31 -25.59
C GLU A 468 -8.83 -38.01 -26.12
N GLU A 469 -8.40 -37.11 -25.23
CA GLU A 469 -7.68 -35.86 -25.55
C GLU A 469 -6.42 -36.14 -26.40
N TRP A 470 -5.59 -37.11 -25.97
CA TRP A 470 -4.43 -37.55 -26.73
C TRP A 470 -4.80 -38.20 -28.07
N ASN A 471 -5.87 -39.00 -28.13
CA ASN A 471 -6.37 -39.57 -29.39
C ASN A 471 -6.89 -38.52 -30.37
N ASP A 472 -7.50 -37.43 -29.90
CA ASP A 472 -7.96 -36.34 -30.77
C ASP A 472 -6.78 -35.57 -31.39
N ILE A 473 -5.76 -35.27 -30.59
CA ILE A 473 -4.51 -34.67 -31.04
C ILE A 473 -3.82 -35.61 -32.05
N TYR A 474 -3.62 -36.88 -31.69
CA TYR A 474 -3.01 -37.87 -32.59
C TYR A 474 -3.80 -38.07 -33.89
N ARG A 475 -5.15 -38.09 -33.84
CA ARG A 475 -6.00 -38.19 -35.04
C ARG A 475 -5.84 -37.00 -35.99
N ARG A 476 -5.60 -35.79 -35.46
CA ARG A 476 -5.31 -34.59 -36.25
C ARG A 476 -3.92 -34.70 -36.89
N ASP A 477 -2.91 -34.94 -36.08
CA ASP A 477 -1.51 -34.91 -36.50
C ASP A 477 -1.15 -36.07 -37.43
N ARG A 478 -1.69 -37.27 -37.19
CA ARG A 478 -1.53 -38.44 -38.07
C ARG A 478 -2.05 -38.18 -39.48
N LYS A 479 -3.10 -37.37 -39.67
CA LYS A 479 -3.58 -36.97 -41.01
C LYS A 479 -2.61 -36.02 -41.72
N PHE A 480 -1.88 -35.20 -40.96
CA PHE A 480 -0.82 -34.36 -41.50
C PHE A 480 0.42 -35.22 -41.83
N LEU A 481 0.96 -35.94 -40.84
CA LEU A 481 2.13 -36.81 -40.99
C LEU A 481 1.95 -37.86 -42.09
N SER A 482 0.78 -38.50 -42.18
CA SER A 482 0.50 -39.48 -43.21
C SER A 482 0.43 -38.88 -44.61
N ARG A 483 0.04 -37.62 -44.78
CA ARG A 483 0.13 -36.93 -46.08
C ARG A 483 1.59 -36.65 -46.42
N LEU A 484 2.34 -36.06 -45.48
CA LEU A 484 3.76 -35.69 -45.65
C LEU A 484 4.65 -36.90 -45.97
N VAL A 485 4.43 -38.03 -45.29
CA VAL A 485 5.18 -39.28 -45.52
C VAL A 485 4.75 -39.99 -46.82
N GLN A 486 3.47 -39.93 -47.21
CA GLN A 486 3.01 -40.56 -48.46
C GLN A 486 3.32 -39.73 -49.71
N SER A 487 3.43 -38.40 -49.61
CA SER A 487 3.89 -37.55 -50.71
C SER A 487 5.39 -37.70 -50.96
N SER A 488 6.16 -38.14 -49.97
CA SER A 488 7.61 -38.25 -50.08
C SER A 488 8.07 -39.53 -50.77
N GLY A 489 8.92 -39.37 -51.80
CA GLY A 489 9.71 -40.46 -52.35
C GLY A 489 10.99 -40.80 -51.57
N LYS A 490 11.27 -40.12 -50.45
CA LYS A 490 12.55 -40.23 -49.73
C LYS A 490 12.62 -41.50 -48.88
N LYS A 491 13.71 -42.27 -49.04
CA LYS A 491 13.99 -43.48 -48.22
C LYS A 491 14.11 -43.18 -46.72
N THR A 492 14.43 -41.94 -46.33
CA THR A 492 14.54 -41.51 -44.93
C THR A 492 13.20 -41.53 -44.18
N LEU A 493 12.07 -41.46 -44.87
CA LEU A 493 10.73 -41.59 -44.28
C LEU A 493 10.16 -43.02 -44.37
N GLN A 494 10.90 -43.97 -44.96
CA GLN A 494 10.55 -45.39 -44.98
C GLN A 494 11.06 -46.09 -43.72
N VAL A 495 10.20 -46.13 -42.71
CA VAL A 495 10.47 -46.77 -41.41
C VAL A 495 10.60 -48.29 -41.58
N ASN A 496 11.72 -48.84 -41.11
CA ASN A 496 12.03 -50.27 -41.07
C ASN A 496 12.60 -50.67 -39.71
N LEU A 497 12.90 -51.96 -39.50
CA LEU A 497 13.33 -52.51 -38.20
C LEU A 497 14.61 -51.86 -37.62
N ASN A 498 15.44 -51.24 -38.45
CA ASN A 498 16.68 -50.58 -38.04
C ASN A 498 16.58 -49.04 -38.06
N SER A 499 15.41 -48.46 -38.37
CA SER A 499 15.20 -47.01 -38.35
C SER A 499 15.25 -46.48 -36.91
N THR A 500 15.85 -45.31 -36.73
CA THR A 500 15.80 -44.57 -35.46
C THR A 500 14.73 -43.47 -35.51
N TYR A 501 14.25 -43.02 -34.35
CA TYR A 501 13.31 -41.91 -34.29
C TYR A 501 13.94 -40.58 -34.70
N ASP A 502 15.22 -40.36 -34.40
CA ASP A 502 15.94 -39.13 -34.76
C ASP A 502 16.13 -39.00 -36.28
N ASP A 503 16.42 -40.10 -36.98
CA ASP A 503 16.47 -40.13 -38.45
C ASP A 503 15.12 -39.78 -39.07
N PHE A 504 14.02 -40.33 -38.50
CA PHE A 504 12.66 -40.05 -38.95
C PHE A 504 12.26 -38.60 -38.69
N LYS A 505 12.58 -38.06 -37.50
CA LYS A 505 12.38 -36.66 -37.13
C LYS A 505 13.09 -35.70 -38.08
N LYS A 506 14.35 -36.00 -38.43
CA LYS A 506 15.10 -35.24 -39.44
C LYS A 506 14.44 -35.35 -40.81
N GLY A 507 14.06 -36.56 -41.24
CA GLY A 507 13.37 -36.80 -42.50
C GLY A 507 12.06 -36.02 -42.66
N LEU A 508 11.29 -35.85 -41.57
CA LEU A 508 10.05 -35.05 -41.58
C LEU A 508 10.35 -33.55 -41.77
N LEU A 509 11.36 -33.01 -41.08
CA LEU A 509 11.76 -31.60 -41.24
C LEU A 509 12.33 -31.33 -42.63
N ASP A 510 13.15 -32.25 -43.17
CA ASP A 510 13.73 -32.19 -44.51
C ASP A 510 12.69 -32.37 -45.64
N GLU A 511 11.48 -32.88 -45.35
CA GLU A 511 10.33 -32.94 -46.26
C GLU A 511 9.43 -31.72 -46.13
N ALA A 512 9.24 -31.22 -44.91
CA ALA A 512 8.43 -30.05 -44.65
C ALA A 512 9.09 -28.72 -45.07
N ALA A 513 10.41 -28.70 -45.26
CA ALA A 513 11.21 -27.50 -45.54
C ALA A 513 10.75 -26.68 -46.75
N ASP A 514 10.14 -27.31 -47.76
CA ASP A 514 9.66 -26.64 -48.99
C ASP A 514 8.38 -25.81 -48.78
N SER A 515 7.71 -25.92 -47.61
CA SER A 515 6.53 -25.13 -47.26
C SER A 515 6.64 -24.56 -45.84
N PRO A 516 6.65 -23.22 -45.65
CA PRO A 516 6.74 -22.61 -44.33
C PRO A 516 5.62 -23.05 -43.36
N GLU A 517 4.41 -23.28 -43.86
CA GLU A 517 3.27 -23.76 -43.07
C GLU A 517 3.50 -25.21 -42.61
N ASN A 518 3.85 -26.12 -43.54
CA ASN A 518 4.16 -27.50 -43.19
C ASN A 518 5.34 -27.59 -42.22
N TYR A 519 6.37 -26.74 -42.36
CA TYR A 519 7.53 -26.72 -41.48
C TYR A 519 7.16 -26.27 -40.06
N GLN A 520 6.25 -25.30 -39.91
CA GLN A 520 5.72 -24.90 -38.61
C GLN A 520 4.89 -26.03 -37.98
N ASP A 521 3.93 -26.60 -38.70
CA ASP A 521 3.11 -27.72 -38.22
C ASP A 521 3.97 -28.93 -37.82
N THR A 522 4.96 -29.28 -38.65
CA THR A 522 5.91 -30.37 -38.36
C THR A 522 6.73 -30.07 -37.12
N ARG A 523 7.19 -28.83 -36.93
CA ARG A 523 7.92 -28.42 -35.72
C ARG A 523 7.05 -28.48 -34.46
N HIS A 524 5.77 -28.11 -34.55
CA HIS A 524 4.81 -28.25 -33.45
C HIS A 524 4.57 -29.72 -33.10
N ILE A 525 4.32 -30.58 -34.10
CA ILE A 525 4.09 -32.02 -33.91
C ILE A 525 5.34 -32.75 -33.37
N LEU A 526 6.54 -32.23 -33.63
CA LEU A 526 7.83 -32.75 -33.15
C LEU A 526 8.30 -32.14 -31.81
N ASN A 527 7.51 -31.24 -31.22
CA ASN A 527 7.86 -30.53 -30.00
C ASN A 527 7.71 -31.42 -28.76
N PRO A 528 8.75 -31.65 -27.94
CA PRO A 528 8.67 -32.50 -26.76
C PRO A 528 8.14 -31.79 -25.49
N GLU A 529 7.77 -30.51 -25.56
CA GLU A 529 7.21 -29.79 -24.40
C GLU A 529 5.72 -30.09 -24.13
N GLU A 530 5.03 -30.75 -25.06
CA GLU A 530 3.78 -31.45 -24.80
C GLU A 530 4.07 -32.96 -24.86
N PHE A 531 3.34 -33.76 -24.08
CA PHE A 531 3.53 -35.21 -23.91
C PHE A 531 3.75 -35.94 -25.25
N VAL A 532 4.59 -36.99 -25.24
CA VAL A 532 4.91 -37.91 -26.36
C VAL A 532 4.41 -37.44 -27.73
N SER A 533 5.22 -36.62 -28.38
CA SER A 533 4.99 -36.08 -29.72
C SER A 533 4.25 -37.05 -30.65
N SER A 534 3.18 -36.62 -31.32
CA SER A 534 2.40 -37.46 -32.26
C SER A 534 3.27 -38.11 -33.34
N ALA A 535 4.40 -37.51 -33.71
CA ALA A 535 5.40 -38.10 -34.59
C ALA A 535 6.05 -39.38 -34.03
N LEU A 536 6.29 -39.49 -32.72
CA LEU A 536 6.82 -40.70 -32.06
C LEU A 536 5.76 -41.80 -32.03
N VAL A 537 4.51 -41.46 -31.75
CA VAL A 537 3.37 -42.41 -31.84
C VAL A 537 3.24 -42.94 -33.27
N TYR A 538 3.31 -42.06 -34.27
CA TYR A 538 3.24 -42.43 -35.69
C TYR A 538 4.43 -43.27 -36.16
N PHE A 539 5.65 -42.93 -35.72
CA PHE A 539 6.85 -43.71 -35.98
C PHE A 539 6.75 -45.14 -35.41
N ASN A 540 6.24 -45.28 -34.18
CA ASN A 540 5.99 -46.58 -33.55
C ASN A 540 4.89 -47.38 -34.28
N GLU A 541 3.86 -46.72 -34.81
CA GLU A 541 2.85 -47.35 -35.67
C GLU A 541 3.49 -47.92 -36.95
N LEU A 542 4.34 -47.14 -37.62
CA LEU A 542 5.05 -47.58 -38.83
C LEU A 542 6.05 -48.72 -38.56
N LEU A 543 6.81 -48.65 -37.45
CA LEU A 543 7.68 -49.74 -36.99
C LEU A 543 6.89 -51.04 -36.76
N THR A 544 5.70 -50.95 -36.17
CA THR A 544 4.86 -52.11 -35.88
C THR A 544 4.37 -52.77 -37.17
N ARG A 545 3.87 -51.97 -38.13
CA ARG A 545 3.51 -52.47 -39.47
C ARG A 545 4.71 -53.10 -40.20
N ALA A 546 5.92 -52.57 -40.02
CA ALA A 546 7.13 -53.14 -40.59
C ALA A 546 7.50 -54.50 -39.96
N LYS A 547 7.31 -54.66 -38.64
CA LYS A 547 7.44 -55.96 -37.92
C LYS A 547 6.44 -56.98 -38.45
N GLU A 548 5.15 -56.63 -38.50
CA GLU A 548 4.08 -57.50 -38.99
C GLU A 548 4.31 -57.94 -40.45
N SER A 549 4.76 -57.02 -41.30
CA SER A 549 5.10 -57.30 -42.69
C SER A 549 6.29 -58.26 -42.81
N ALA A 550 7.32 -58.08 -41.98
CA ALA A 550 8.48 -58.96 -41.93
C ALA A 550 8.14 -60.35 -41.38
N GLU A 551 7.27 -60.45 -40.37
CA GLU A 551 6.77 -61.74 -39.87
C GLU A 551 5.88 -62.45 -40.88
N THR A 552 5.00 -61.74 -41.57
CA THR A 552 4.18 -62.28 -42.66
C THR A 552 5.06 -62.81 -43.79
N LEU A 553 6.14 -62.10 -44.13
CA LEU A 553 7.10 -62.56 -45.13
C LEU A 553 7.92 -63.78 -44.64
N LYS A 554 8.28 -63.85 -43.35
CA LYS A 554 8.89 -65.04 -42.73
C LYS A 554 7.95 -66.24 -42.77
N ARG A 555 6.68 -66.09 -42.38
CA ARG A 555 5.64 -67.13 -42.45
C ARG A 555 5.41 -67.64 -43.87
N ARG A 556 5.37 -66.72 -44.86
CA ARG A 556 5.29 -67.10 -46.28
C ARG A 556 6.54 -67.85 -46.75
N ARG A 557 7.74 -67.44 -46.31
CA ARG A 557 8.98 -68.17 -46.63
C ARG A 557 9.03 -69.56 -45.99
N SER A 558 8.61 -69.72 -44.73
CA SER A 558 8.52 -71.05 -44.10
C SER A 558 7.47 -71.94 -44.76
N SER A 559 6.33 -71.39 -45.23
CA SER A 559 5.35 -72.17 -46.00
C SER A 559 5.81 -72.54 -47.41
N THR A 560 6.77 -71.82 -47.99
CA THR A 560 7.33 -72.12 -49.33
C THR A 560 8.55 -73.05 -49.26
N THR A 561 9.16 -73.25 -48.09
CA THR A 561 10.25 -74.23 -47.87
C THR A 561 9.76 -75.56 -47.28
N GLY A 562 8.46 -75.72 -47.06
CA GLY A 562 7.83 -76.94 -46.54
C GLY A 562 7.09 -77.73 -47.62
N VAL A 563 7.79 -78.17 -48.67
CA VAL A 563 7.27 -79.14 -49.66
C VAL A 563 8.35 -80.15 -50.01
N GLU A 564 8.48 -81.19 -49.17
CA GLU A 564 8.89 -82.55 -49.56
C GLU A 564 8.84 -83.49 -48.33
N SER A 565 7.64 -84.01 -48.05
CA SER A 565 7.47 -85.38 -47.58
C SER A 565 6.03 -85.81 -47.90
N SER A 566 5.89 -86.62 -48.95
CA SER A 566 4.73 -87.49 -49.16
C SER A 566 4.69 -88.58 -48.07
N GLU A 567 3.56 -89.28 -47.96
CA GLU A 567 3.17 -90.31 -46.94
C GLU A 567 2.32 -89.72 -45.78
N ASP A 568 1.23 -90.36 -45.33
CA ASP A 568 0.43 -91.46 -45.88
C ASP A 568 -0.99 -91.42 -45.24
N GLU A 569 -1.87 -92.35 -45.57
CA GLU A 569 -3.28 -92.41 -45.15
C GLU A 569 -3.52 -92.39 -43.61
N GLY A 570 -4.66 -91.84 -43.19
CA GLY A 570 -5.07 -91.70 -41.79
C GLY A 570 -6.57 -91.48 -41.65
N GLU A 571 -7.31 -92.59 -41.68
CA GLU A 571 -8.78 -92.64 -41.76
C GLU A 571 -9.50 -92.13 -40.49
N ILE A 572 -10.73 -91.68 -40.75
CA ILE A 572 -11.82 -91.30 -39.84
C ILE A 572 -11.95 -92.21 -38.59
N ILE A 573 -12.30 -91.62 -37.44
CA ILE A 573 -13.40 -92.09 -36.57
C ILE A 573 -14.01 -90.89 -35.83
N GLU A 574 -15.31 -90.76 -35.98
CA GLU A 574 -16.24 -89.87 -35.29
C GLU A 574 -16.99 -90.74 -34.27
N ASP A 575 -17.08 -90.33 -33.00
CA ASP A 575 -18.08 -90.81 -32.01
C ASP A 575 -17.82 -90.20 -30.61
N GLY A 576 -18.87 -90.11 -29.77
CA GLY A 576 -18.68 -90.11 -28.31
C GLY A 576 -19.29 -88.96 -27.47
N GLU A 577 -20.52 -88.55 -27.76
CA GLU A 577 -21.38 -87.82 -26.82
C GLU A 577 -21.66 -88.66 -25.55
N ILE A 578 -21.35 -88.17 -24.34
CA ILE A 578 -21.94 -88.62 -23.06
C ILE A 578 -22.09 -87.44 -22.09
N GLU A 579 -23.33 -87.11 -21.71
CA GLU A 579 -23.64 -86.29 -20.52
C GLU A 579 -23.52 -87.12 -19.22
N GLY A 580 -23.16 -86.47 -18.11
CA GLY A 580 -23.13 -87.05 -16.76
C GLY A 580 -22.95 -86.01 -15.66
#